data_AF-A0A0D7AG50-F1
#
_entry.id   AF-A0A0D7AG50-F1
#
_cell.length_a   1.000
_cell.length_b   1.000
_cell.length_c   1.000
_cell.angle_alpha   90.00
_cell.angle_beta   90.00
_cell.angle_gamma   90.00
#
_symmetry.space_group_name_H-M   'P 1'
#
loop_
_entity.id
_entity.type
_entity.pdbx_description
1 polymer ?
#
loop_
_entity_poly.entity_id
_entity_poly.type
_entity_poly.pdbx_seq_one_letter_code
_entity_poly.pdbx_strand_id
1 'polypeptide(L)'
;MAEVQFFEDDERIPQKLKDRIRDWYYPERCPALQFQQYGPINSFLHYVFGEDYIVKPQALIRHQLGAERNEEEEDLQYADRSFDSMGVAVGITKEDSKCYPDFSVCEYSREDPDVVRLIVEVASVGHQRAEPSENQRVQLLGQVEHYLDELGEHGARWDTKVVGIGIFGHHCLFITRTFSAAKNQVVQRKSKWYTIYDAKFERMIRSVMGLPYPIN
;
A
#
# COMPACT_ATOMS: atom_id res chain seq x y z
N MET A 1 16.25 -26.30 11.19
CA MET A 1 15.30 -25.40 10.50
C MET A 1 15.77 -23.99 10.79
N ALA A 2 15.87 -23.12 9.78
CA ALA A 2 16.29 -21.73 10.01
C ALA A 2 15.24 -21.02 10.88
N GLU A 3 15.70 -20.23 11.84
CA GLU A 3 14.82 -19.41 12.68
C GLU A 3 14.22 -18.31 11.81
N VAL A 4 12.88 -18.27 11.76
CA VAL A 4 12.13 -17.29 10.97
C VAL A 4 12.08 -15.99 11.76
N GLN A 5 12.59 -14.91 11.19
CA GLN A 5 12.63 -13.61 11.83
C GLN A 5 11.49 -12.72 11.30
N PHE A 6 10.82 -12.01 12.19
CA PHE A 6 9.83 -10.99 11.81
C PHE A 6 9.86 -9.82 12.80
N PHE A 7 10.59 -8.74 12.47
CA PHE A 7 10.71 -7.54 13.29
C PHE A 7 11.07 -7.85 14.76
N GLU A 8 12.03 -8.76 14.98
CA GLU A 8 12.34 -9.28 16.32
C GLU A 8 12.67 -8.14 17.31
N ASP A 9 13.48 -7.18 16.89
CA ASP A 9 13.95 -6.09 17.73
C ASP A 9 12.96 -4.91 17.87
N ASP A 10 11.80 -4.97 17.19
CA ASP A 10 10.83 -3.87 17.22
C ASP A 10 9.88 -4.00 18.41
N GLU A 11 10.18 -3.31 19.51
CA GLU A 11 9.40 -3.38 20.76
C GLU A 11 7.97 -2.83 20.63
N ARG A 12 7.68 -2.04 19.58
CA ARG A 12 6.34 -1.50 19.33
C ARG A 12 5.33 -2.57 18.94
N ILE A 13 5.80 -3.67 18.34
CA ILE A 13 4.94 -4.74 17.85
C ILE A 13 4.76 -5.77 18.98
N PRO A 14 3.53 -6.05 19.44
CA PRO A 14 3.31 -7.05 20.48
C PRO A 14 3.86 -8.43 20.09
N GLN A 15 4.54 -9.10 21.02
CA GLN A 15 5.15 -10.41 20.75
C GLN A 15 4.13 -11.42 20.21
N LYS A 16 2.91 -11.44 20.75
CA LYS A 16 1.82 -12.31 20.28
C LYS A 16 1.45 -12.08 18.80
N LEU A 17 1.59 -10.85 18.31
CA LEU A 17 1.34 -10.53 16.91
C LEU A 17 2.51 -11.01 16.03
N LYS A 18 3.76 -10.81 16.47
CA LYS A 18 4.95 -11.37 15.81
C LYS A 18 4.85 -12.89 15.71
N ASP A 19 4.55 -13.56 16.82
CA ASP A 19 4.37 -15.02 16.90
C ASP A 19 3.30 -15.49 15.90
N ARG A 20 2.14 -14.81 15.88
CA ARG A 20 1.05 -15.14 14.97
C ARG A 20 1.45 -15.05 13.51
N ILE A 21 2.22 -14.03 13.11
CA ILE A 21 2.66 -13.86 11.72
C ILE A 21 3.79 -14.84 11.38
N ARG A 22 4.72 -15.08 12.30
CA ARG A 22 5.78 -16.10 12.15
C ARG A 22 5.20 -17.49 11.96
N ASP A 23 4.12 -17.80 12.66
CA ASP A 23 3.41 -19.07 12.53
C ASP A 23 2.95 -19.34 11.09
N TRP A 24 2.74 -18.32 10.26
CA TRP A 24 2.34 -18.52 8.85
C TRP A 24 3.44 -19.15 7.98
N TYR A 25 4.68 -19.19 8.48
CA TYR A 25 5.77 -19.91 7.83
C TYR A 25 5.47 -21.41 7.76
N TYR A 26 4.79 -21.94 8.79
CA TYR A 26 4.37 -23.33 8.83
C TYR A 26 3.13 -23.51 7.93
N PRO A 27 3.20 -24.35 6.88
CA PRO A 27 2.12 -24.47 5.91
C PRO A 27 0.75 -24.88 6.48
N GLU A 28 0.74 -25.55 7.62
CA GLU A 28 -0.47 -25.95 8.37
C GLU A 28 -1.08 -24.82 9.22
N ARG A 29 -0.33 -23.74 9.46
CA ARG A 29 -0.76 -22.55 10.20
C ARG A 29 -0.85 -21.30 9.31
N CYS A 30 -0.44 -21.40 8.04
CA CYS A 30 -0.62 -20.36 7.05
C CYS A 30 -2.13 -20.04 6.90
N PRO A 31 -2.54 -18.77 6.98
CA PRO A 31 -3.92 -18.35 6.84
C PRO A 31 -4.55 -18.85 5.54
N ALA A 32 -5.69 -19.52 5.66
CA ALA A 32 -6.41 -20.08 4.51
C ALA A 32 -7.42 -19.10 3.90
N LEU A 33 -7.65 -17.97 4.57
CA LEU A 33 -8.67 -16.98 4.20
C LEU A 33 -8.06 -15.59 4.32
N GLN A 34 -8.40 -14.70 3.36
CA GLN A 34 -7.88 -13.32 3.32
C GLN A 34 -8.07 -12.59 4.66
N PHE A 35 -9.23 -12.72 5.30
CA PHE A 35 -9.51 -12.05 6.58
C PHE A 35 -8.61 -12.51 7.74
N GLN A 36 -8.07 -13.73 7.68
CA GLN A 36 -7.14 -14.25 8.68
C GLN A 36 -5.76 -13.59 8.58
N GLN A 37 -5.40 -13.08 7.39
CA GLN A 37 -4.20 -12.27 7.13
C GLN A 37 -4.48 -10.79 7.38
N TYR A 38 -5.63 -10.31 6.93
CA TYR A 38 -6.03 -8.91 6.96
C TYR A 38 -5.88 -8.29 8.36
N GLY A 39 -6.50 -8.90 9.37
CA GLY A 39 -6.47 -8.37 10.75
C GLY A 39 -5.05 -8.24 11.32
N PRO A 40 -4.22 -9.30 11.26
CA PRO A 40 -2.83 -9.24 11.69
C PRO A 40 -1.97 -8.26 10.90
N ILE A 41 -2.09 -8.19 9.57
CA ILE A 41 -1.35 -7.21 8.76
C ILE A 41 -1.76 -5.78 9.11
N ASN A 42 -3.07 -5.50 9.21
CA ASN A 42 -3.57 -4.19 9.62
C ASN A 42 -2.99 -3.75 10.98
N SER A 43 -3.05 -4.67 11.96
CA SER A 43 -2.53 -4.41 13.30
C SER A 43 -1.03 -4.15 13.26
N PHE A 44 -0.29 -4.95 12.48
CA PHE A 44 1.15 -4.78 12.30
C PHE A 44 1.50 -3.40 11.73
N LEU A 45 0.78 -2.96 10.69
CA LEU A 45 0.98 -1.65 10.07
C LEU A 45 0.72 -0.50 11.08
N HIS A 46 -0.33 -0.59 11.89
CA HIS A 46 -0.59 0.40 12.94
C HIS A 46 0.54 0.48 13.97
N TYR A 47 1.05 -0.66 14.45
CA TYR A 47 2.15 -0.68 15.43
C TYR A 47 3.46 -0.17 14.85
N VAL A 48 3.76 -0.52 13.60
CA VAL A 48 5.08 -0.21 13.02
C VAL A 48 5.18 1.25 12.59
N PHE A 49 4.12 1.83 12.02
CA PHE A 49 4.13 3.22 11.57
C PHE A 49 3.85 4.22 12.71
N GLY A 50 3.05 3.85 13.71
CA GLY A 50 2.82 4.70 14.89
C GLY A 50 1.87 5.88 14.62
N GLU A 51 1.97 6.93 15.44
CA GLU A 51 0.97 8.01 15.52
C GLU A 51 1.04 9.03 14.37
N ASP A 52 2.21 9.16 13.73
CA ASP A 52 2.42 10.10 12.61
C ASP A 52 1.76 9.63 11.30
N TYR A 53 1.24 8.39 11.29
CA TYR A 53 0.63 7.78 10.14
C TYR A 53 -0.76 7.25 10.46
N ILE A 54 -1.60 7.23 9.42
CA ILE A 54 -2.93 6.64 9.45
C ILE A 54 -2.93 5.46 8.48
N VAL A 55 -3.28 4.28 9.00
CA VAL A 55 -3.60 3.12 8.17
C VAL A 55 -5.07 3.19 7.81
N LYS A 56 -5.36 3.34 6.51
CA LYS A 56 -6.71 3.42 5.96
C LYS A 56 -7.08 2.10 5.31
N PRO A 57 -7.99 1.30 5.91
CA PRO A 57 -8.48 0.08 5.28
C PRO A 57 -9.35 0.43 4.06
N GLN A 58 -9.22 -0.32 2.97
CA GLN A 58 -10.05 -0.15 1.77
C GLN A 58 -10.09 1.31 1.30
N ALA A 59 -8.92 1.93 1.22
CA ALA A 59 -8.82 3.33 0.83
C ALA A 59 -9.25 3.47 -0.63
N LEU A 60 -10.30 4.25 -0.91
CA LEU A 60 -10.66 4.56 -2.30
C LEU A 60 -9.52 5.38 -2.90
N ILE A 61 -8.86 4.84 -3.93
CA ILE A 61 -7.90 5.58 -4.73
C ILE A 61 -8.53 5.79 -6.10
N ARG A 62 -8.57 7.04 -6.55
CA ARG A 62 -9.05 7.43 -7.88
C ARG A 62 -8.15 8.53 -8.41
N HIS A 63 -8.01 8.54 -9.73
CA HIS A 63 -7.40 9.63 -10.45
C HIS A 63 -8.06 10.97 -10.08
N GLN A 64 -7.21 11.98 -9.90
CA GLN A 64 -7.68 13.32 -9.55
C GLN A 64 -8.33 13.97 -10.77
N LEU A 65 -9.38 14.76 -10.55
CA LEU A 65 -9.78 15.74 -11.56
C LEU A 65 -8.67 16.81 -11.57
N GLY A 66 -8.01 17.00 -12.70
CA GLY A 66 -6.93 17.97 -12.82
C GLY A 66 -7.39 19.36 -12.39
N ALA A 67 -6.52 20.10 -11.69
CA ALA A 67 -6.78 21.50 -11.30
C ALA A 67 -6.75 22.48 -12.48
N GLU A 68 -6.98 22.02 -13.71
CA GLU A 68 -7.29 22.91 -14.81
C GLU A 68 -8.71 23.41 -14.59
N ARG A 69 -8.80 24.55 -13.90
CA ARG A 69 -9.93 25.46 -13.93
C ARG A 69 -10.23 25.83 -15.38
N ASN A 70 -10.84 24.93 -16.14
CA ASN A 70 -11.58 25.33 -17.32
C ASN A 70 -12.87 25.96 -16.79
N GLU A 71 -13.14 27.18 -17.21
CA GLU A 71 -14.35 27.96 -16.90
C GLU A 71 -15.65 27.25 -17.35
N GLU A 72 -15.55 26.05 -17.92
CA GLU A 72 -16.65 25.11 -18.21
C GLU A 72 -17.04 24.23 -16.99
N GLU A 73 -16.29 24.29 -15.87
CA GLU A 73 -16.58 23.52 -14.64
C GLU A 73 -17.78 24.03 -13.81
N GLU A 74 -18.41 25.16 -14.17
CA GLU A 74 -19.64 25.61 -13.50
C GLU A 74 -20.86 24.72 -13.81
N ASP A 75 -20.78 23.83 -14.80
CA ASP A 75 -21.87 22.92 -15.19
C ASP A 75 -21.74 21.49 -14.62
N LEU A 76 -20.66 21.15 -13.91
CA LEU A 76 -20.61 19.92 -13.12
C LEU A 76 -21.51 20.08 -11.89
N GLN A 77 -22.74 19.58 -11.99
CA GLN A 77 -23.67 19.51 -10.87
C GLN A 77 -22.95 18.88 -9.66
N TYR A 78 -23.18 19.44 -8.47
CA TYR A 78 -22.66 18.92 -7.19
C TYR A 78 -22.84 17.40 -6.97
N ALA A 79 -23.66 16.73 -7.80
CA ALA A 79 -23.86 15.28 -7.81
C ALA A 79 -22.70 14.46 -8.40
N ASP A 80 -21.79 15.05 -9.19
CA ASP A 80 -20.74 14.32 -9.93
C ASP A 80 -19.32 14.50 -9.34
N ARG A 81 -19.20 15.28 -8.26
CA ARG A 81 -17.98 15.46 -7.48
C ARG A 81 -18.09 14.72 -6.15
N SER A 82 -17.10 13.89 -5.83
CA SER A 82 -16.95 13.26 -4.51
C SER A 82 -15.57 13.51 -3.96
N PHE A 83 -15.42 13.31 -2.66
CA PHE A 83 -14.12 13.20 -2.02
C PHE A 83 -13.83 11.72 -1.77
N ASP A 84 -12.59 11.32 -1.97
CA ASP A 84 -12.18 9.98 -1.60
C ASP A 84 -11.71 9.89 -0.14
N SER A 85 -11.24 8.72 0.28
CA SER A 85 -10.78 8.48 1.65
C SER A 85 -9.55 9.29 2.06
N MET A 86 -8.89 9.99 1.13
CA MET A 86 -7.73 10.87 1.35
C MET A 86 -8.13 12.36 1.38
N GLY A 87 -9.41 12.68 1.23
CA GLY A 87 -9.90 14.06 1.18
C GLY A 87 -9.67 14.73 -0.18
N VAL A 88 -9.31 13.98 -1.22
CA VAL A 88 -9.06 14.53 -2.55
C VAL A 88 -10.34 14.48 -3.39
N ALA A 89 -10.63 15.57 -4.10
CA ALA A 89 -11.76 15.64 -5.03
C ALA A 89 -11.53 14.72 -6.24
N VAL A 90 -12.52 13.89 -6.55
CA VAL A 90 -12.48 12.88 -7.60
C VAL A 90 -13.79 12.93 -8.38
N GLY A 91 -13.72 12.70 -9.70
CA GLY A 91 -14.91 12.53 -10.53
C GLY A 91 -15.58 11.19 -10.23
N ILE A 92 -16.90 11.15 -10.32
CA ILE A 92 -17.65 9.89 -10.34
C ILE A 92 -18.42 9.78 -11.65
N THR A 93 -17.94 8.93 -12.55
CA THR A 93 -18.77 8.41 -13.64
C THR A 93 -19.37 7.07 -13.25
N LYS A 94 -20.53 6.69 -13.83
CA LYS A 94 -21.12 5.36 -13.65
C LYS A 94 -20.24 4.23 -14.21
N GLU A 95 -19.24 4.58 -15.01
CA GLU A 95 -18.35 3.67 -15.71
C GLU A 95 -17.03 3.47 -14.94
N ASP A 96 -16.75 4.28 -13.91
CA ASP A 96 -15.53 4.17 -13.11
C ASP A 96 -15.51 2.88 -12.28
N SER A 97 -14.54 2.00 -12.56
CA SER A 97 -14.24 0.87 -11.69
C SER A 97 -13.68 1.38 -10.37
N LYS A 98 -14.41 1.16 -9.27
CA LYS A 98 -13.91 1.45 -7.93
C LYS A 98 -12.80 0.47 -7.57
N CYS A 99 -11.64 0.99 -7.23
CA CYS A 99 -10.44 0.24 -6.91
C CYS A 99 -10.02 0.56 -5.47
N TYR A 100 -9.94 -0.48 -4.63
CA TYR A 100 -9.69 -0.38 -3.21
C TYR A 100 -8.53 -1.29 -2.84
N PRO A 101 -7.31 -0.78 -2.63
CA PRO A 101 -6.29 -1.56 -1.94
C PRO A 101 -6.80 -1.98 -0.56
N ASP A 102 -6.36 -3.14 -0.10
CA ASP A 102 -6.68 -3.61 1.24
C ASP A 102 -6.28 -2.59 2.32
N PHE A 103 -5.11 -1.96 2.15
CA PHE A 103 -4.62 -0.90 3.02
C PHE A 103 -3.86 0.19 2.26
N SER A 104 -4.00 1.42 2.74
CA SER A 104 -3.07 2.52 2.44
C SER A 104 -2.51 3.07 3.75
N VAL A 105 -1.19 3.25 3.83
CA VAL A 105 -0.55 3.96 4.93
C VAL A 105 -0.24 5.36 4.45
N CYS A 106 -0.83 6.32 5.14
CA CYS A 106 -0.77 7.71 4.80
C CYS A 106 -0.13 8.49 5.93
N GLU A 107 0.72 9.43 5.57
CA GLU A 107 1.18 10.44 6.50
C GLU A 107 0.11 11.52 6.60
N TYR A 108 -0.30 11.81 7.83
CA TYR A 108 -1.42 12.72 8.09
C TYR A 108 -0.95 14.17 7.98
N SER A 109 -1.62 14.96 7.13
CA SER A 109 -1.46 16.41 7.11
C SER A 109 -2.72 17.09 7.65
N ARG A 110 -2.54 18.15 8.44
CA ARG A 110 -3.66 18.97 8.95
C ARG A 110 -4.17 19.98 7.92
N GLU A 111 -3.30 20.38 7.00
CA GLU A 111 -3.55 21.50 6.08
C GLU A 111 -3.71 21.02 4.63
N ASP A 112 -3.13 19.86 4.30
CA ASP A 112 -3.12 19.29 2.96
C ASP A 112 -3.79 17.91 2.93
N PRO A 113 -4.13 17.37 1.74
CA PRO A 113 -4.50 15.97 1.60
C PRO A 113 -3.42 15.03 2.13
N ASP A 114 -3.84 13.88 2.65
CA ASP A 114 -2.90 12.91 3.22
C ASP A 114 -1.95 12.35 2.16
N VAL A 115 -0.67 12.25 2.51
CA VAL A 115 0.38 11.75 1.61
C VAL A 115 0.49 10.24 1.73
N VAL A 116 0.22 9.53 0.64
CA VAL A 116 0.30 8.07 0.56
C VAL A 116 1.76 7.63 0.47
N ARG A 117 2.21 6.88 1.48
CA ARG A 117 3.58 6.35 1.56
C ARG A 117 3.64 4.86 1.22
N LEU A 118 2.57 4.13 1.57
CA LEU A 118 2.45 2.69 1.34
C LEU A 118 1.06 2.34 0.82
N ILE A 119 1.00 1.45 -0.16
CA ILE A 119 -0.20 0.72 -0.56
C ILE A 119 0.07 -0.76 -0.33
N VAL A 120 -0.89 -1.48 0.23
CA VAL A 120 -0.80 -2.92 0.47
C VAL A 120 -2.03 -3.61 -0.10
N GLU A 121 -1.79 -4.61 -0.94
CA GLU A 121 -2.79 -5.53 -1.46
C GLU A 121 -2.48 -6.94 -0.93
N VAL A 122 -3.46 -7.58 -0.30
CA VAL A 122 -3.36 -8.94 0.24
C VAL A 122 -4.22 -9.85 -0.61
N ALA A 123 -3.60 -10.53 -1.57
CA ALA A 123 -4.27 -11.53 -2.38
C ALA A 123 -4.64 -12.76 -1.55
N SER A 124 -5.87 -13.26 -1.77
CA SER A 124 -6.39 -14.42 -1.06
C SER A 124 -5.54 -15.66 -1.30
N VAL A 125 -5.16 -16.31 -0.20
CA VAL A 125 -4.58 -17.65 -0.22
C VAL A 125 -5.75 -18.61 -0.44
N GLY A 126 -5.80 -19.26 -1.61
CA GLY A 126 -6.62 -20.46 -1.73
C GLY A 126 -6.17 -21.50 -0.69
N HIS A 127 -6.97 -22.52 -0.41
CA HIS A 127 -6.57 -23.61 0.51
C HIS A 127 -5.30 -24.37 0.06
N GLN A 128 -4.73 -24.01 -1.10
CA GLN A 128 -3.58 -24.64 -1.72
C GLN A 128 -2.33 -23.79 -1.51
N ARG A 129 -1.42 -24.40 -0.75
CA ARG A 129 -0.08 -23.98 -0.29
C ARG A 129 0.96 -23.75 -1.42
N ALA A 130 0.53 -23.53 -2.66
CA ALA A 130 1.48 -23.37 -3.76
C ALA A 130 2.07 -21.95 -3.75
N GLU A 131 3.32 -21.83 -4.18
CA GLU A 131 3.79 -20.52 -4.65
C GLU A 131 2.76 -19.95 -5.62
N PRO A 132 2.54 -18.62 -5.62
CA PRO A 132 1.61 -18.02 -6.55
C PRO A 132 2.01 -18.41 -7.97
N SER A 133 1.06 -18.96 -8.72
CA SER A 133 1.26 -19.25 -10.15
C SER A 133 1.65 -17.98 -10.89
N GLU A 134 2.31 -18.10 -12.04
CA GLU A 134 2.73 -16.92 -12.81
C GLU A 134 1.56 -15.97 -13.11
N ASN A 135 0.38 -16.52 -13.42
CA ASN A 135 -0.83 -15.72 -13.64
C ASN A 135 -1.25 -14.94 -12.39
N GLN A 136 -1.23 -15.57 -11.20
CA GLN A 136 -1.54 -14.88 -9.94
C GLN A 136 -0.51 -13.81 -9.64
N ARG A 137 0.78 -14.06 -9.94
CA ARG A 137 1.84 -13.07 -9.77
C ARG A 137 1.61 -11.85 -10.66
N VAL A 138 1.29 -12.09 -11.93
CA VAL A 138 0.99 -11.03 -12.91
C VAL A 138 -0.24 -10.23 -12.51
N GLN A 139 -1.31 -10.90 -12.06
CA GLN A 139 -2.54 -10.24 -11.62
C GLN A 139 -2.31 -9.34 -10.39
N LEU A 140 -1.67 -9.87 -9.34
CA LEU A 140 -1.37 -9.08 -8.15
C LEU A 140 -0.43 -7.91 -8.47
N LEU A 141 0.60 -8.16 -9.30
CA LEU A 141 1.50 -7.09 -9.73
C LEU A 141 0.74 -6.00 -10.49
N GLY A 142 -0.09 -6.38 -11.46
CA GLY A 142 -0.89 -5.44 -12.25
C GLY A 142 -1.86 -4.62 -11.40
N GLN A 143 -2.46 -5.24 -10.38
CA GLN A 143 -3.34 -4.55 -9.45
C GLN A 143 -2.59 -3.54 -8.58
N VAL A 144 -1.43 -3.90 -8.05
CA VAL A 144 -0.58 -2.97 -7.29
C VAL A 144 -0.05 -1.83 -8.18
N GLU A 145 0.31 -2.12 -9.44
CA GLU A 145 0.68 -1.08 -10.41
C GLU A 145 -0.46 -0.11 -10.68
N HIS A 146 -1.65 -0.65 -10.91
CA HIS A 146 -2.84 0.16 -11.15
C HIS A 146 -3.11 1.11 -9.98
N TYR A 147 -3.05 0.63 -8.73
CA TYR A 147 -3.22 1.53 -7.58
C TYR A 147 -2.16 2.62 -7.49
N LEU A 148 -0.90 2.32 -7.85
CA LEU A 148 0.16 3.32 -7.88
C LEU A 148 -0.04 4.33 -9.02
N ASP A 149 -0.65 3.94 -10.13
CA ASP A 149 -1.04 4.84 -11.23
C ASP A 149 -2.18 5.77 -10.82
N GLU A 150 -3.18 5.25 -10.09
CA GLU A 150 -4.30 6.03 -9.58
C GLU A 150 -3.89 7.08 -8.53
N LEU A 151 -2.69 6.99 -7.93
CA LEU A 151 -2.15 8.05 -7.08
C LEU A 151 -1.84 9.34 -7.84
N GLY A 152 -1.70 9.26 -9.16
CA GLY A 152 -1.35 10.39 -10.01
C GLY A 152 0.16 10.72 -10.02
N GLU A 153 0.47 11.90 -10.54
CA GLU A 153 1.84 12.37 -10.71
C GLU A 153 2.55 12.63 -9.36
N HIS A 154 3.86 12.82 -9.43
CA HIS A 154 4.65 13.27 -8.28
C HIS A 154 4.10 14.61 -7.75
N GLY A 155 3.88 14.70 -6.45
CA GLY A 155 3.26 15.83 -5.77
C GLY A 155 1.73 15.75 -5.68
N ALA A 156 1.08 14.81 -6.36
CA ALA A 156 -0.38 14.71 -6.34
C ALA A 156 -0.91 14.08 -5.04
N ARG A 157 -0.40 12.91 -4.68
CA ARG A 157 -0.72 12.19 -3.41
C ARG A 157 0.48 11.54 -2.76
N TRP A 158 1.62 11.66 -3.41
CA TRP A 158 2.89 11.15 -2.97
C TRP A 158 3.95 12.14 -3.43
N ASP A 159 5.01 12.25 -2.68
CA ASP A 159 6.06 13.24 -2.78
C ASP A 159 7.36 12.51 -3.17
N THR A 160 8.34 12.40 -2.27
CA THR A 160 9.62 11.74 -2.51
C THR A 160 9.52 10.28 -2.97
N LYS A 161 8.69 9.46 -2.31
CA LYS A 161 8.65 8.01 -2.53
C LYS A 161 7.31 7.41 -2.09
N VAL A 162 6.80 6.49 -2.90
CA VAL A 162 5.68 5.62 -2.54
C VAL A 162 6.02 4.17 -2.86
N VAL A 163 5.51 3.25 -2.04
CA VAL A 163 5.71 1.81 -2.21
C VAL A 163 4.37 1.10 -2.29
N GLY A 164 4.16 0.31 -3.32
CA GLY A 164 3.08 -0.67 -3.39
C GLY A 164 3.59 -2.06 -3.02
N ILE A 165 2.91 -2.77 -2.12
CA ILE A 165 3.23 -4.13 -1.70
C ILE A 165 2.10 -5.05 -2.15
N GLY A 166 2.46 -6.13 -2.84
CA GLY A 166 1.56 -7.27 -3.04
C GLY A 166 1.97 -8.40 -2.10
N ILE A 167 1.02 -8.93 -1.32
CA ILE A 167 1.20 -10.08 -0.44
C ILE A 167 0.33 -11.23 -0.93
N PHE A 168 0.91 -12.43 -1.05
CA PHE A 168 0.22 -13.67 -1.36
C PHE A 168 0.70 -14.77 -0.41
N GLY A 169 -0.12 -15.16 0.57
CA GLY A 169 0.34 -16.05 1.64
C GLY A 169 1.42 -15.35 2.47
N HIS A 170 2.62 -15.94 2.55
CA HIS A 170 3.81 -15.30 3.12
C HIS A 170 4.76 -14.74 2.06
N HIS A 171 4.45 -14.93 0.77
CA HIS A 171 5.21 -14.34 -0.32
C HIS A 171 4.81 -12.89 -0.52
N CYS A 172 5.75 -12.05 -0.93
CA CYS A 172 5.48 -10.68 -1.27
C CYS A 172 6.42 -10.14 -2.34
N LEU A 173 6.02 -9.00 -2.90
CA LEU A 173 6.82 -8.15 -3.75
C LEU A 173 6.56 -6.70 -3.38
N PHE A 174 7.47 -5.80 -3.78
CA PHE A 174 7.17 -4.38 -3.81
C PHE A 174 7.47 -3.74 -5.16
N ILE A 175 6.71 -2.70 -5.44
CA ILE A 175 6.96 -1.71 -6.48
C ILE A 175 7.25 -0.40 -5.78
N THR A 176 8.39 0.21 -6.10
CA THR A 176 8.78 1.49 -5.53
C THR A 176 8.78 2.54 -6.63
N ARG A 177 8.08 3.65 -6.41
CA ARG A 177 8.22 4.89 -7.19
C ARG A 177 8.99 5.90 -6.36
N THR A 178 9.97 6.53 -6.98
CA THR A 178 10.78 7.57 -6.34
C THR A 178 11.06 8.66 -7.35
N PHE A 179 10.87 9.92 -6.95
CA PHE A 179 11.25 11.03 -7.80
C PHE A 179 12.77 11.23 -7.76
N SER A 180 13.39 11.23 -8.93
CA SER A 180 14.82 11.48 -9.07
C SER A 180 15.02 12.94 -9.50
N ALA A 181 15.34 13.81 -8.53
CA ALA A 181 15.65 15.22 -8.82
C ALA A 181 16.76 15.37 -9.88
N ALA A 182 17.78 14.51 -9.83
CA ALA A 182 18.89 14.51 -10.80
C ALA A 182 18.45 14.23 -12.24
N LYS A 183 17.36 13.48 -12.44
CA LYS A 183 16.80 13.14 -13.76
C LYS A 183 15.51 13.89 -14.07
N ASN A 184 15.02 14.69 -13.12
CA ASN A 184 13.71 15.34 -13.14
C ASN A 184 12.57 14.39 -13.58
N GLN A 185 12.58 13.15 -13.09
CA GLN A 185 11.60 12.14 -13.50
C GLN A 185 11.35 11.12 -12.39
N VAL A 186 10.20 10.47 -12.45
CA VAL A 186 9.86 9.33 -11.60
C VAL A 186 10.61 8.09 -12.07
N VAL A 187 11.24 7.39 -11.13
CA VAL A 187 11.89 6.09 -11.36
C VAL A 187 11.07 5.02 -10.67
N GLN A 188 10.60 4.04 -11.44
CA GLN A 188 9.93 2.86 -10.92
C GLN A 188 10.91 1.68 -10.82
N ARG A 189 10.87 0.95 -9.70
CA ARG A 189 11.62 -0.29 -9.51
C ARG A 189 10.72 -1.38 -8.96
N LYS A 190 10.81 -2.58 -9.56
CA LYS A 190 10.12 -3.79 -9.09
C LYS A 190 11.12 -4.69 -8.39
N SER A 191 10.73 -5.27 -7.25
CA SER A 191 11.51 -6.33 -6.64
C SER A 191 11.27 -7.67 -7.34
N LYS A 192 12.20 -8.60 -7.15
CA LYS A 192 11.86 -10.03 -7.25
C LYS A 192 10.85 -10.40 -6.16
N TRP A 193 10.20 -11.55 -6.31
CA TRP A 193 9.43 -12.17 -5.24
C TRP A 193 10.35 -12.66 -4.12
N TYR A 194 9.91 -12.50 -2.89
CA TYR A 194 10.56 -13.01 -1.69
C TYR A 194 9.48 -13.19 -0.61
N THR A 195 9.83 -13.38 0.66
CA THR A 195 8.89 -13.62 1.76
C THR A 195 8.83 -12.45 2.73
N ILE A 196 7.73 -12.30 3.48
CA ILE A 196 7.60 -11.28 4.54
C ILE A 196 8.61 -11.46 5.68
N TYR A 197 9.31 -12.61 5.74
CA TYR A 197 10.35 -12.93 6.71
C TYR A 197 11.75 -12.55 6.26
N ASP A 198 11.93 -12.19 4.99
CA ASP A 198 13.22 -11.75 4.51
C ASP A 198 13.55 -10.37 5.09
N ALA A 199 14.80 -10.16 5.50
CA ALA A 199 15.29 -8.87 6.02
C ALA A 199 15.05 -7.70 5.04
N LYS A 200 14.81 -7.99 3.76
CA LYS A 200 14.44 -7.03 2.74
C LYS A 200 13.04 -6.44 2.96
N PHE A 201 12.08 -7.23 3.45
CA PHE A 201 10.74 -6.77 3.79
C PHE A 201 10.80 -5.72 4.92
N GLU A 202 11.45 -6.07 6.03
CA GLU A 202 11.65 -5.17 7.16
C GLU A 202 12.38 -3.88 6.75
N ARG A 203 13.49 -4.01 6.02
CA ARG A 203 14.24 -2.85 5.54
C ARG A 203 13.39 -1.94 4.65
N MET A 204 12.53 -2.51 3.83
CA MET A 204 11.63 -1.72 2.98
C MET A 204 10.62 -0.96 3.84
N ILE A 205 9.93 -1.60 4.79
CA ILE A 205 8.97 -0.91 5.69
C ILE A 205 9.67 0.22 6.44
N ARG A 206 10.84 -0.06 7.06
CA ARG A 206 11.64 0.96 7.76
C ARG A 206 12.07 2.11 6.83
N SER A 207 12.34 1.83 5.55
CA SER A 207 12.69 2.85 4.57
C SER A 207 11.51 3.72 4.10
N VAL A 208 10.27 3.33 4.43
CA VAL A 208 9.07 4.15 4.21
C VAL A 208 8.84 5.02 5.44
N MET A 209 9.00 4.45 6.64
CA MET A 209 8.89 5.19 7.90
C MET A 209 9.95 6.28 8.09
N GLY A 210 11.14 6.08 7.53
CA GLY A 210 12.24 7.05 7.61
C GLY A 210 12.19 8.14 6.54
N LEU A 211 11.10 8.26 5.78
CA LEU A 211 10.96 9.33 4.80
C LEU A 211 10.79 10.67 5.51
N PRO A 212 11.39 11.76 4.99
CA PRO A 212 11.18 13.07 5.56
C PRO A 212 9.72 13.49 5.38
N TYR A 213 9.24 14.30 6.32
CA TYR A 213 7.98 15.02 6.15
C TYR A 213 7.99 15.79 4.82
N PRO A 214 6.88 15.84 4.09
CA PRO A 214 6.76 16.66 2.89
C PRO A 214 7.19 18.08 3.23
N ILE A 215 8.18 18.59 2.51
CA ILE A 215 8.56 20.00 2.60
C ILE A 215 7.61 20.73 1.66
N ASN A 216 6.60 21.39 2.22
CA ASN A 216 5.72 22.31 1.49
C ASN A 216 6.51 23.53 1.01
#